data_AF-A0A973Q4I4-F1
#
_entry.id   AF-A0A973Q4I4-F1
#
_cell.length_a   1.000
_cell.length_b   1.000
_cell.length_c   1.000
_cell.angle_alpha   90.00
_cell.angle_beta   90.00
_cell.angle_gamma   90.00
#
_symmetry.space_group_name_H-M   'P 1'
#
loop_
_entity.id
_entity.type
_entity.pdbx_description
1 polymer ?
#
loop_
_entity_poly.entity_id
_entity_poly.type
_entity_poly.pdbx_seq_one_letter_code
_entity_poly.pdbx_strand_id
1 'polypeptide(L)'
;MLKSQRLAVLPIDSYDLADEFAVLDGHEYDGKYDAFTFGSWSAHVLANGSGAESDTSFRPHDGGLALTELGKQLPGIMSLVTAHFPLERLQWVRVFRAHDAIITPHVDFLEWGEAGTRLQIPLRTSEESLLSENDTVYHLRRGEVWQIHSTVPHSALTAGEVTRLSLCLDFAGAQEPVAIRGDVPATAPVHLVERPAPTAAELEHLIGGAALTRRSMRADFRRFAALHFARHAHAAAAFDWYLQAARRTGDDAIVAKAEAFRTYCVDKRLDGEAFAW
;
A
#
# COMPACT_ATOMS: atom_id res chain seq x y z
N MET A 1 -5.82 -17.27 -5.71
CA MET A 1 -4.58 -17.29 -6.52
C MET A 1 -4.12 -15.84 -6.66
N LEU A 2 -2.82 -15.58 -6.48
CA LEU A 2 -2.24 -14.23 -6.60
C LEU A 2 -2.47 -13.68 -8.02
N LYS A 3 -3.11 -12.52 -8.11
CA LYS A 3 -3.36 -11.82 -9.37
C LYS A 3 -2.29 -10.78 -9.68
N SER A 4 -1.68 -10.19 -8.66
CA SER A 4 -0.50 -9.34 -8.81
C SER A 4 0.65 -10.11 -9.45
N GLN A 5 1.45 -9.44 -10.28
CA GLN A 5 2.47 -10.10 -11.10
C GLN A 5 3.80 -9.36 -11.04
N ARG A 6 4.89 -10.12 -10.90
CA ARG A 6 6.23 -9.61 -11.18
C ARG A 6 6.41 -9.52 -12.69
N LEU A 7 6.54 -8.30 -13.20
CA LEU A 7 6.73 -8.04 -14.62
C LEU A 7 8.20 -8.08 -15.04
N ALA A 8 9.10 -7.61 -14.18
CA ALA A 8 10.52 -7.49 -14.49
C ALA A 8 11.38 -7.42 -13.22
N VAL A 9 12.70 -7.45 -13.41
CA VAL A 9 13.69 -7.06 -12.39
C VAL A 9 14.59 -6.01 -13.03
N LEU A 10 14.75 -4.87 -12.37
CA LEU A 10 15.66 -3.81 -12.83
C LEU A 10 17.07 -4.03 -12.25
N PRO A 11 18.13 -3.59 -12.96
CA PRO A 11 19.49 -3.56 -12.43
C PRO A 11 19.65 -2.41 -11.41
N ILE A 12 18.80 -2.37 -10.39
CA ILE A 12 18.68 -1.25 -9.45
C ILE A 12 19.96 -0.97 -8.66
N ASP A 13 20.83 -1.98 -8.51
CA ASP A 13 22.11 -1.84 -7.83
C ASP A 13 23.17 -1.11 -8.67
N SER A 14 22.86 -0.81 -9.94
CA SER A 14 23.65 0.13 -10.75
C SER A 14 23.37 1.60 -10.43
N TYR A 15 22.33 1.89 -9.62
CA TYR A 15 21.99 3.23 -9.17
C TYR A 15 22.48 3.45 -7.73
N ASP A 16 23.26 4.51 -7.52
CA ASP A 16 23.58 5.00 -6.17
C ASP A 16 22.46 5.94 -5.71
N LEU A 17 21.63 5.45 -4.77
CA LEU A 17 20.45 6.15 -4.26
C LEU A 17 20.56 6.46 -2.77
N ALA A 18 21.73 6.27 -2.15
CA ALA A 18 21.89 6.39 -0.70
C ALA A 18 21.53 7.79 -0.19
N ASP A 19 22.04 8.83 -0.85
CA ASP A 19 21.77 10.23 -0.50
C ASP A 19 20.28 10.59 -0.69
N GLU A 20 19.66 10.06 -1.74
CA GLU A 20 18.23 10.27 -2.01
C GLU A 20 17.32 9.56 -1.01
N PHE A 21 17.74 8.41 -0.50
CA PHE A 21 17.05 7.76 0.61
C PHE A 21 17.11 8.61 1.88
N ALA A 22 18.23 9.29 2.14
CA ALA A 22 18.35 10.20 3.28
C ALA A 22 17.42 11.42 3.14
N VAL A 23 17.28 11.97 1.93
CA VAL A 23 16.29 13.03 1.64
C VAL A 23 14.87 12.55 1.94
N LEU A 24 14.50 11.35 1.47
CA LEU A 24 13.17 10.77 1.73
C LEU A 24 12.93 10.45 3.21
N ASP A 25 13.96 10.05 3.95
CA ASP A 25 13.86 9.77 5.38
C ASP A 25 13.63 11.04 6.22
N GLY A 26 14.15 12.17 5.79
CA GLY A 26 13.96 13.47 6.43
C GLY A 26 12.75 14.26 5.94
N HIS A 27 12.08 13.82 4.87
CA HIS A 27 10.97 14.57 4.27
C HIS A 27 9.70 14.47 5.13
N GLU A 28 9.17 15.62 5.56
CA GLU A 28 7.89 15.67 6.28
C GLU A 28 6.72 15.40 5.35
N TYR A 29 5.70 14.69 5.83
CA TYR A 29 4.51 14.38 5.05
C TYR A 29 3.27 14.86 5.81
N ASP A 30 2.48 15.71 5.16
CA ASP A 30 1.27 16.33 5.69
C ASP A 30 -0.02 15.74 5.10
N GLY A 31 0.09 14.72 4.24
CA GLY A 31 -1.01 14.25 3.40
C GLY A 31 -2.04 13.33 4.09
N LYS A 32 -3.09 12.99 3.33
CA LYS A 32 -4.42 12.58 3.82
C LYS A 32 -4.69 11.07 3.95
N TYR A 33 -3.68 10.21 3.91
CA TYR A 33 -3.88 8.74 4.00
C TYR A 33 -4.28 8.25 5.41
N ASP A 34 -4.51 9.17 6.34
CA ASP A 34 -4.66 8.90 7.78
C ASP A 34 -5.78 7.91 8.12
N ALA A 35 -6.87 7.85 7.35
CA ALA A 35 -7.97 6.92 7.65
C ALA A 35 -7.57 5.44 7.50
N PHE A 36 -6.66 5.12 6.58
CA PHE A 36 -6.29 3.74 6.21
C PHE A 36 -4.99 3.26 6.87
N THR A 37 -4.16 4.18 7.33
CA THR A 37 -2.79 3.87 7.77
C THR A 37 -2.66 3.88 9.28
N PHE A 38 -1.90 2.93 9.81
CA PHE A 38 -1.51 2.84 11.21
C PHE A 38 0.00 2.74 11.31
N GLY A 39 0.61 3.47 12.25
CA GLY A 39 2.06 3.60 12.33
C GLY A 39 2.62 4.70 11.42
N SER A 40 3.91 4.63 11.06
CA SER A 40 4.55 5.62 10.19
C SER A 40 4.40 5.24 8.72
N TRP A 41 3.36 5.74 8.06
CA TRP A 41 3.14 5.60 6.62
C TRP A 41 3.03 6.97 5.96
N SER A 42 3.72 7.17 4.86
CA SER A 42 3.66 8.41 4.07
C SER A 42 3.76 8.14 2.57
N ALA A 43 3.21 9.06 1.77
CA ALA A 43 3.22 9.01 0.32
C ALA A 43 3.86 10.28 -0.25
N HIS A 44 5.11 10.17 -0.68
CA HIS A 44 5.91 11.29 -1.17
C HIS A 44 5.74 11.43 -2.67
N VAL A 45 5.14 12.53 -3.13
CA VAL A 45 4.86 12.75 -4.56
C VAL A 45 6.08 13.37 -5.23
N LEU A 46 6.63 12.67 -6.22
CA LEU A 46 7.79 13.13 -6.99
C LEU A 46 7.38 13.79 -8.31
N ALA A 47 6.28 13.31 -8.88
CA ALA A 47 5.72 13.89 -10.09
C ALA A 47 4.22 13.61 -10.19
N ASN A 48 3.47 14.58 -10.71
CA ASN A 48 2.03 14.53 -10.94
C ASN A 48 1.66 15.53 -12.07
N GLY A 49 0.38 15.68 -12.38
CA GLY A 49 -0.07 16.57 -13.45
C GLY A 49 0.06 18.08 -13.18
N SER A 50 0.23 18.49 -11.91
CA SER A 50 0.30 19.91 -11.52
C SER A 50 1.71 20.40 -11.19
N GLY A 51 2.63 19.48 -10.87
CA GLY A 51 3.95 19.77 -10.30
C GLY A 51 3.90 20.28 -8.85
N ALA A 52 2.73 20.31 -8.20
CA ALA A 52 2.57 20.82 -6.85
C ALA A 52 2.71 19.68 -5.81
N GLU A 53 3.48 19.91 -4.76
CA GLU A 53 3.63 18.96 -3.63
C GLU A 53 2.33 18.79 -2.83
N SER A 54 1.52 19.84 -2.74
CA SER A 54 0.23 19.82 -2.06
C SER A 54 -0.82 18.98 -2.81
N ASP A 55 -0.58 18.67 -4.08
CA ASP A 55 -1.42 17.77 -4.86
C ASP A 55 -1.08 16.32 -4.53
N THR A 56 -1.64 15.85 -3.42
CA THR A 56 -1.40 14.53 -2.82
C THR A 56 -2.50 13.52 -3.09
N SER A 57 -3.60 13.96 -3.70
CA SER A 57 -4.77 13.12 -3.99
C SER A 57 -4.69 12.61 -5.43
N PHE A 58 -4.53 11.30 -5.58
CA PHE A 58 -4.49 10.68 -6.90
C PHE A 58 -5.78 10.98 -7.66
N ARG A 59 -5.62 11.52 -8.87
CA ARG A 59 -6.66 11.69 -9.86
C ARG A 59 -6.05 11.53 -11.26
N PRO A 60 -6.76 10.90 -12.21
CA PRO A 60 -6.36 10.93 -13.61
C PRO A 60 -6.24 12.37 -14.12
N HIS A 61 -5.30 12.61 -15.03
CA HIS A 61 -5.12 13.88 -15.72
C HIS A 61 -4.63 13.70 -17.16
N ASP A 62 -5.02 14.62 -18.02
CA ASP A 62 -4.64 14.62 -19.45
C ASP A 62 -3.34 15.40 -19.72
N GLY A 63 -2.81 16.11 -18.71
CA GLY A 63 -1.57 16.87 -18.80
C GLY A 63 -0.31 16.00 -18.77
N GLY A 64 0.82 16.56 -19.20
CA GLY A 64 2.12 15.92 -19.05
C GLY A 64 2.54 15.81 -17.57
N LEU A 65 3.39 14.83 -17.28
CA LEU A 65 3.97 14.62 -15.95
C LEU A 65 4.93 15.76 -15.60
N ALA A 66 4.68 16.48 -14.50
CA ALA A 66 5.52 17.55 -13.99
C ALA A 66 6.16 17.15 -12.66
N LEU A 67 7.45 17.44 -12.50
CA LEU A 67 8.18 17.19 -11.25
C LEU A 67 7.73 18.15 -10.15
N THR A 68 7.58 17.62 -8.94
CA THR A 68 7.47 18.40 -7.70
C THR A 68 8.84 18.92 -7.25
N GLU A 69 8.90 19.76 -6.21
CA GLU A 69 10.19 20.19 -5.65
C GLU A 69 10.97 19.02 -5.06
N LEU A 70 10.31 18.09 -4.36
CA LEU A 70 10.91 16.83 -3.95
C LEU A 70 11.41 16.01 -5.15
N GLY A 71 10.62 15.89 -6.22
CA GLY A 71 11.04 15.16 -7.42
C GLY A 71 12.33 15.69 -8.04
N LYS A 72 12.55 17.01 -8.00
CA LYS A 72 13.79 17.66 -8.47
C LYS A 72 15.00 17.35 -7.57
N GLN A 73 14.77 17.05 -6.29
CA GLN A 73 15.80 16.67 -5.32
C GLN A 73 16.21 15.19 -5.42
N LEU A 74 15.47 14.37 -6.18
CA LEU A 74 15.70 12.93 -6.32
C LEU A 74 16.02 12.52 -7.78
N PRO A 75 17.06 13.09 -8.40
CA PRO A 75 17.37 12.89 -9.81
C PRO A 75 17.73 11.45 -10.19
N GLY A 76 18.31 10.66 -9.29
CA GLY A 76 18.66 9.25 -9.45
C GLY A 76 17.42 8.36 -9.49
N ILE A 77 16.46 8.56 -8.59
CA ILE A 77 15.15 7.88 -8.65
C ILE A 77 14.42 8.27 -9.95
N MET A 78 14.42 9.55 -10.33
CA MET A 78 13.80 9.97 -11.58
C MET A 78 14.53 9.47 -12.83
N SER A 79 15.85 9.32 -12.78
CA SER A 79 16.64 8.67 -13.83
C SER A 79 16.23 7.21 -14.02
N LEU A 80 16.05 6.47 -12.92
CA LEU A 80 15.51 5.10 -12.95
C LEU A 80 14.14 5.06 -13.64
N VAL A 81 13.23 5.98 -13.30
CA VAL A 81 11.90 6.04 -13.94
C VAL A 81 12.02 6.29 -15.45
N THR A 82 12.76 7.32 -15.84
CA THR A 82 12.84 7.77 -17.23
C THR A 82 13.64 6.82 -18.14
N ALA A 83 14.62 6.09 -17.58
CA ALA A 83 15.38 5.09 -18.32
C ALA A 83 14.56 3.82 -18.61
N HIS A 84 13.70 3.41 -17.67
CA HIS A 84 13.06 2.09 -17.71
C HIS A 84 11.60 2.10 -18.17
N PHE A 85 10.87 3.23 -18.07
CA PHE A 85 9.43 3.28 -18.30
C PHE A 85 9.01 4.33 -19.35
N PRO A 86 7.89 4.13 -20.08
CA PRO A 86 7.30 5.17 -20.91
C PRO A 86 6.71 6.28 -20.03
N LEU A 87 6.73 7.53 -20.52
CA LEU A 87 6.25 8.69 -19.76
C LEU A 87 4.89 9.18 -20.24
N GLU A 88 4.49 8.80 -21.45
CA GLU A 88 3.31 9.31 -22.15
C GLU A 88 2.01 8.98 -21.41
N ARG A 89 1.99 7.83 -20.72
CA ARG A 89 0.86 7.34 -19.92
C ARG A 89 1.09 7.45 -18.42
N LEU A 90 2.26 7.89 -17.99
CA LEU A 90 2.62 7.95 -16.58
C LEU A 90 1.94 9.17 -15.94
N GLN A 91 1.06 8.89 -14.98
CA GLN A 91 0.23 9.90 -14.32
C GLN A 91 0.87 10.36 -13.02
N TRP A 92 1.41 9.42 -12.25
CA TRP A 92 1.99 9.73 -10.94
C TRP A 92 3.27 8.95 -10.70
N VAL A 93 4.24 9.62 -10.08
CA VAL A 93 5.45 9.02 -9.51
C VAL A 93 5.49 9.34 -8.04
N ARG A 94 5.47 8.30 -7.20
CA ARG A 94 5.37 8.43 -5.75
C ARG A 94 6.32 7.48 -5.06
N VAL A 95 6.76 7.82 -3.86
CA VAL A 95 7.44 6.89 -2.96
C VAL A 95 6.57 6.67 -1.73
N PHE A 96 6.13 5.43 -1.52
CA PHE A 96 5.54 5.03 -0.25
C PHE A 96 6.66 4.69 0.73
N ARG A 97 6.68 5.43 1.84
CA ARG A 97 7.57 5.19 2.97
C ARG A 97 6.77 4.56 4.10
N ALA A 98 7.29 3.48 4.68
CA ALA A 98 6.66 2.77 5.78
C ALA A 98 7.69 2.31 6.83
N HIS A 99 7.41 2.58 8.10
CA HIS A 99 8.19 2.11 9.25
C HIS A 99 7.25 1.77 10.41
N ASP A 100 7.35 0.56 10.95
CA ASP A 100 6.38 0.00 11.92
C ASP A 100 4.93 0.34 11.54
N ALA A 101 4.57 0.05 10.29
CA ALA A 101 3.34 0.57 9.69
C ALA A 101 2.55 -0.51 8.96
N ILE A 102 1.23 -0.31 8.95
CA ILE A 102 0.30 -1.13 8.19
C ILE A 102 -0.73 -0.22 7.53
N ILE A 103 -1.00 -0.48 6.25
CA ILE A 103 -2.21 0.03 5.60
C ILE A 103 -3.29 -1.04 5.74
N THR A 104 -4.48 -0.65 6.20
CA THR A 104 -5.61 -1.57 6.36
C THR A 104 -5.87 -2.34 5.07
N PRO A 105 -6.36 -3.59 5.14
CA PRO A 105 -7.00 -4.23 4.00
C PRO A 105 -8.01 -3.29 3.34
N HIS A 106 -7.85 -3.03 2.05
CA HIS A 106 -8.71 -2.14 1.28
C HIS A 106 -8.80 -2.58 -0.18
N VAL A 107 -9.75 -1.99 -0.90
CA VAL A 107 -9.87 -2.03 -2.35
C VAL A 107 -9.67 -0.60 -2.84
N ASP A 108 -8.75 -0.42 -3.80
CA ASP A 108 -8.55 0.87 -4.45
C ASP A 108 -9.59 1.05 -5.55
N PHE A 109 -9.71 2.29 -6.04
CA PHE A 109 -10.53 2.66 -7.19
C PHE A 109 -12.04 2.36 -7.02
N LEU A 110 -12.54 2.21 -5.78
CA LEU A 110 -13.98 2.07 -5.53
C LEU A 110 -14.79 3.28 -6.00
N GLU A 111 -14.13 4.44 -6.08
CA GLU A 111 -14.68 5.73 -6.49
C GLU A 111 -14.67 5.94 -8.01
N TRP A 112 -13.93 5.11 -8.76
CA TRP A 112 -13.70 5.30 -10.19
C TRP A 112 -14.16 4.07 -11.01
N GLY A 113 -14.67 4.32 -12.22
CA GLY A 113 -15.23 3.25 -13.07
C GLY A 113 -14.19 2.33 -13.70
N GLU A 114 -12.92 2.75 -13.78
CA GLU A 114 -11.81 1.96 -14.33
C GLU A 114 -10.56 2.12 -13.46
N ALA A 115 -9.93 1.01 -13.11
CA ALA A 115 -8.69 1.02 -12.33
C ALA A 115 -7.50 1.38 -13.24
N GLY A 116 -6.62 2.29 -12.80
CA GLY A 116 -5.34 2.51 -13.49
C GLY A 116 -4.40 1.31 -13.34
N THR A 117 -3.29 1.31 -14.07
CA THR A 117 -2.21 0.32 -13.87
C THR A 117 -1.22 0.86 -12.84
N ARG A 118 -1.15 0.23 -11.65
CA ARG A 118 -0.16 0.57 -10.63
C ARG A 118 1.01 -0.41 -10.66
N LEU A 119 2.20 0.13 -10.87
CA LEU A 119 3.45 -0.58 -10.64
C LEU A 119 4.06 -0.20 -9.29
N GLN A 120 4.71 -1.16 -8.65
CA GLN A 120 5.42 -0.99 -7.40
C GLN A 120 6.81 -1.62 -7.50
N ILE A 121 7.82 -0.86 -7.08
CA ILE A 121 9.24 -1.20 -7.16
C ILE A 121 9.87 -0.91 -5.80
N PRO A 122 10.27 -1.93 -5.02
CA PRO A 122 10.96 -1.68 -3.76
C PRO A 122 12.35 -1.10 -4.03
N LEU A 123 12.60 0.08 -3.46
CA LEU A 123 13.91 0.71 -3.45
C LEU A 123 14.67 0.26 -2.19
N ARG A 124 14.03 0.29 -1.03
CA ARG A 124 14.57 -0.22 0.23
C ARG A 124 13.52 -1.09 0.89
N THR A 125 13.88 -2.32 1.28
CA THR A 125 12.94 -3.31 1.80
C THR A 125 13.67 -4.37 2.63
N SER A 126 12.93 -5.13 3.43
CA SER A 126 13.41 -6.30 4.18
C SER A 126 12.35 -7.39 4.16
N GLU A 127 12.66 -8.61 4.61
CA GLU A 127 11.70 -9.73 4.59
C GLU A 127 10.47 -9.48 5.48
N GLU A 128 10.58 -8.56 6.45
CA GLU A 128 9.48 -8.09 7.31
C GLU A 128 8.57 -7.05 6.64
N SER A 129 8.91 -6.62 5.41
CA SER A 129 8.05 -5.81 4.56
C SER A 129 7.24 -6.69 3.62
N LEU A 130 5.95 -6.83 3.96
CA LEU A 130 5.02 -7.75 3.33
C LEU A 130 3.87 -7.02 2.65
N LEU A 131 3.38 -7.62 1.57
CA LEU A 131 2.13 -7.27 0.91
C LEU A 131 1.17 -8.45 1.02
N SER A 132 -0.12 -8.18 0.94
CA SER A 132 -1.14 -9.22 0.88
C SER A 132 -2.18 -8.92 -0.18
N GLU A 133 -2.70 -9.95 -0.82
CA GLU A 133 -3.81 -9.90 -1.78
C GLU A 133 -4.72 -11.12 -1.54
N ASN A 134 -5.99 -10.88 -1.20
CA ASN A 134 -6.93 -11.92 -0.77
C ASN A 134 -6.30 -12.81 0.32
N ASP A 135 -6.16 -14.11 0.04
CA ASP A 135 -5.57 -15.10 0.94
C ASP A 135 -4.05 -15.22 0.81
N THR A 136 -3.37 -14.42 -0.01
CA THR A 136 -1.92 -14.56 -0.28
C THR A 136 -1.13 -13.46 0.41
N VAL A 137 0.00 -13.81 1.02
CA VAL A 137 1.00 -12.85 1.54
C VAL A 137 2.31 -13.10 0.82
N TYR A 138 3.00 -12.03 0.45
CA TYR A 138 4.18 -12.08 -0.37
C TYR A 138 5.11 -10.91 -0.07
N HIS A 139 6.40 -11.08 -0.38
CA HIS A 139 7.44 -10.07 -0.22
C HIS A 139 7.94 -9.61 -1.58
N LEU A 140 8.02 -8.30 -1.79
CA LEU A 140 8.62 -7.70 -2.97
C LEU A 140 10.11 -7.44 -2.70
N ARG A 141 10.98 -8.01 -3.53
CA ARG A 141 12.44 -7.77 -3.40
C ARG A 141 12.85 -6.48 -4.07
N ARG A 142 13.95 -5.89 -3.58
CA ARG A 142 14.56 -4.70 -4.17
C ARG A 142 14.76 -4.88 -5.68
N GLY A 143 14.31 -3.89 -6.46
CA GLY A 143 14.44 -3.86 -7.92
C GLY A 143 13.40 -4.69 -8.70
N GLU A 144 12.59 -5.53 -8.05
CA GLU A 144 11.48 -6.19 -8.75
C GLU A 144 10.41 -5.17 -9.14
N VAL A 145 9.92 -5.24 -10.37
CA VAL A 145 8.79 -4.43 -10.86
C VAL A 145 7.53 -5.26 -10.79
N TRP A 146 6.58 -4.81 -9.97
CA TRP A 146 5.33 -5.53 -9.73
C TRP A 146 4.13 -4.73 -10.19
N GLN A 147 3.26 -5.35 -10.98
CA GLN A 147 1.91 -4.83 -11.19
C GLN A 147 1.02 -5.30 -10.06
N ILE A 148 0.48 -4.35 -9.29
CA ILE A 148 -0.36 -4.61 -8.13
C ILE A 148 -1.82 -4.67 -8.57
N HIS A 149 -2.49 -5.77 -8.27
CA HIS A 149 -3.91 -5.92 -8.53
C HIS A 149 -4.72 -5.32 -7.38
N SER A 150 -5.21 -4.11 -7.60
CA SER A 150 -5.75 -3.23 -6.57
C SER A 150 -7.28 -3.28 -6.44
N THR A 151 -7.96 -4.01 -7.32
CA THR A 151 -9.43 -4.16 -7.35
C THR A 151 -9.94 -5.33 -6.50
N VAL A 152 -9.08 -5.89 -5.65
CA VAL A 152 -9.42 -6.91 -4.65
C VAL A 152 -8.82 -6.52 -3.31
N PRO A 153 -9.30 -7.07 -2.19
CA PRO A 153 -8.76 -6.75 -0.87
C PRO A 153 -7.26 -7.00 -0.79
N HIS A 154 -6.51 -5.93 -0.54
CA HIS A 154 -5.06 -5.96 -0.42
C HIS A 154 -4.59 -5.04 0.70
N SER A 155 -3.38 -5.28 1.19
CA SER A 155 -2.77 -4.57 2.32
C SER A 155 -1.25 -4.62 2.21
N ALA A 156 -0.58 -3.81 3.01
CA ALA A 156 0.86 -3.86 3.18
C ALA A 156 1.23 -3.62 4.65
N LEU A 157 2.21 -4.38 5.13
CA LEU A 157 2.79 -4.30 6.46
C LEU A 157 4.30 -4.11 6.32
N THR A 158 4.86 -3.22 7.13
CA THR A 158 6.29 -3.16 7.39
C THR A 158 6.49 -3.32 8.88
N ALA A 159 6.97 -4.48 9.27
CA ALA A 159 7.44 -4.76 10.62
C ALA A 159 8.97 -4.65 10.67
N GLY A 160 9.55 -4.54 11.87
CA GLY A 160 11.00 -4.50 12.07
C GLY A 160 11.62 -3.11 11.94
N GLU A 161 12.96 -3.08 11.89
CA GLU A 161 13.76 -1.84 11.99
C GLU A 161 13.94 -1.14 10.64
N VAL A 162 13.89 -1.89 9.54
CA VAL A 162 14.17 -1.35 8.20
C VAL A 162 12.96 -0.57 7.69
N THR A 163 13.16 0.73 7.45
CA THR A 163 12.16 1.55 6.75
C THR A 163 12.04 1.13 5.29
N ARG A 164 10.83 0.75 4.88
CA ARG A 164 10.52 0.41 3.50
C ARG A 164 10.35 1.68 2.67
N LEU A 165 11.04 1.76 1.53
CA LEU A 165 10.82 2.76 0.49
C LEU A 165 10.40 2.03 -0.78
N SER A 166 9.21 2.34 -1.28
CA SER A 166 8.69 1.71 -2.49
C SER A 166 8.26 2.76 -3.49
N LEU A 167 8.93 2.76 -4.65
CA LEU A 167 8.54 3.58 -5.80
C LEU A 167 7.25 3.01 -6.39
N CYS A 168 6.27 3.88 -6.59
CA CYS A 168 4.97 3.57 -7.16
C CYS A 168 4.74 4.45 -8.38
N LEU A 169 4.39 3.78 -9.48
CA LEU A 169 4.13 4.40 -10.77
C LEU A 169 2.68 4.09 -11.15
N ASP A 170 1.88 5.11 -11.36
CA ASP A 170 0.49 4.96 -11.78
C ASP A 170 0.35 5.37 -13.24
N PHE A 171 -0.16 4.46 -14.07
CA PHE A 171 -0.37 4.67 -15.49
C PHE A 171 -1.87 4.75 -15.80
N ALA A 172 -2.22 5.62 -16.74
CA ALA A 172 -3.54 5.60 -17.39
C ALA A 172 -3.72 4.31 -18.21
N GLY A 173 -4.95 3.94 -18.56
CA GLY A 173 -5.27 2.82 -19.46
C GLY A 173 -4.98 1.44 -18.88
N ALA A 174 -5.92 0.93 -18.08
CA ALA A 174 -5.90 -0.31 -17.30
C ALA A 174 -5.46 -1.58 -18.06
N GLN A 175 -5.82 -1.66 -19.35
CA GLN A 175 -5.69 -2.88 -20.16
C GLN A 175 -4.44 -2.88 -21.05
N GLU A 176 -3.68 -1.80 -21.05
CA GLU A 176 -2.50 -1.66 -21.88
C GLU A 176 -1.23 -2.03 -21.07
N PRO A 177 -0.44 -3.01 -21.55
CA PRO A 177 0.81 -3.38 -20.92
C PRO A 177 1.78 -2.20 -20.82
N VAL A 178 2.51 -2.09 -19.71
CA VAL A 178 3.58 -1.12 -19.55
C VAL A 178 4.88 -1.73 -20.08
N ALA A 179 5.48 -1.11 -21.09
CA ALA A 179 6.79 -1.52 -21.58
C ALA A 179 7.87 -1.22 -20.53
N ILE A 180 8.69 -2.22 -20.20
CA ILE A 180 9.81 -2.09 -19.26
C ILE A 180 11.09 -2.33 -20.06
N ARG A 181 12.01 -1.38 -20.01
CA ARG A 181 13.28 -1.42 -20.77
C ARG A 181 14.43 -1.87 -19.87
N GLY A 182 15.41 -2.59 -20.41
CA GLY A 182 16.66 -2.89 -19.71
C GLY A 182 16.49 -3.72 -18.43
N ASP A 183 15.54 -4.65 -18.42
CA ASP A 183 15.38 -5.61 -17.34
C ASP A 183 16.49 -6.67 -17.35
N VAL A 184 16.65 -7.33 -16.21
CA VAL A 184 17.60 -8.43 -16.02
C VAL A 184 16.85 -9.71 -15.62
N PRO A 185 17.41 -10.90 -15.89
CA PRO A 185 16.79 -12.15 -15.49
C PRO A 185 16.58 -12.22 -13.99
N ALA A 186 15.37 -12.60 -13.57
CA ALA A 186 15.11 -12.87 -12.17
C ALA A 186 15.90 -14.10 -11.69
N THR A 187 16.62 -13.95 -10.58
CA THR A 187 17.47 -15.02 -10.02
C THR A 187 16.72 -15.92 -9.04
N ALA A 188 15.51 -15.54 -8.64
CA ALA A 188 14.69 -16.27 -7.69
C ALA A 188 13.20 -16.24 -8.08
N PRO A 189 12.41 -17.26 -7.67
CA PRO A 189 10.96 -17.20 -7.78
C PRO A 189 10.39 -16.09 -6.88
N VAL A 190 9.13 -15.72 -7.13
CA VAL A 190 8.34 -14.85 -6.25
C VAL A 190 8.39 -15.36 -4.82
N HIS A 191 8.59 -14.46 -3.85
CA HIS A 191 8.58 -14.81 -2.43
C HIS A 191 7.15 -14.84 -1.89
N LEU A 192 6.55 -16.02 -1.79
CA LEU A 192 5.27 -16.23 -1.11
C LEU A 192 5.52 -16.64 0.34
N VAL A 193 4.74 -16.09 1.27
CA VAL A 193 4.85 -16.39 2.70
C VAL A 193 3.83 -17.45 3.09
N GLU A 194 4.33 -18.62 3.47
CA GLU A 194 3.52 -19.65 4.08
C GLU A 194 3.12 -19.24 5.50
N ARG A 195 1.85 -19.46 5.85
CA ARG A 195 1.30 -19.11 7.16
C ARG A 195 0.45 -20.28 7.67
N PRO A 196 0.49 -20.60 8.97
CA PRO A 196 -0.44 -21.57 9.54
C PRO A 196 -1.85 -20.98 9.62
N ALA A 197 -2.87 -21.85 9.63
CA ALA A 197 -4.24 -21.41 9.89
C ALA A 197 -4.37 -20.77 11.29
N PRO A 198 -5.24 -19.76 11.49
CA PRO A 198 -5.50 -19.21 12.81
C PRO A 198 -6.17 -20.26 13.71
N THR A 199 -5.73 -20.36 14.96
CA THR A 199 -6.35 -21.24 15.94
C THR A 199 -7.56 -20.58 16.60
N ALA A 200 -8.50 -21.38 17.10
CA ALA A 200 -9.66 -20.86 17.83
C ALA A 200 -9.25 -20.05 19.08
N ALA A 201 -8.18 -20.47 19.77
CA ALA A 201 -7.67 -19.76 20.94
C ALA A 201 -7.09 -18.38 20.59
N GLU A 202 -6.36 -18.26 19.47
CA GLU A 202 -5.85 -16.97 18.99
C GLU A 202 -6.97 -16.02 18.59
N LEU A 203 -7.97 -16.53 17.87
CA LEU A 203 -9.14 -15.74 17.48
C LEU A 203 -9.92 -15.30 18.71
N GLU A 204 -10.13 -16.18 19.68
CA GLU A 204 -10.81 -15.83 20.92
C GLU A 204 -10.01 -14.81 21.74
N HIS A 205 -8.69 -14.92 21.79
CA HIS A 205 -7.85 -13.92 22.43
C HIS A 205 -7.94 -12.56 21.74
N LEU A 206 -7.87 -12.52 20.41
CA LEU A 206 -7.99 -11.29 19.63
C LEU A 206 -9.37 -10.64 19.77
N ILE A 207 -10.44 -11.42 19.63
CA ILE A 207 -11.82 -10.94 19.60
C ILE A 207 -12.35 -10.67 21.01
N GLY A 208 -12.14 -11.62 21.95
CA GLY A 208 -12.62 -11.53 23.33
C GLY A 208 -11.76 -10.63 24.22
N GLY A 209 -10.48 -10.45 23.89
CA GLY A 209 -9.58 -9.54 24.60
C GLY A 209 -9.73 -8.07 24.21
N ALA A 210 -10.46 -7.76 23.13
CA ALA A 210 -10.64 -6.40 22.65
C ALA A 210 -11.73 -5.67 23.45
N ALA A 211 -11.32 -4.83 24.40
CA ALA A 211 -12.20 -3.89 25.09
C ALA A 211 -12.44 -2.64 24.22
N LEU A 212 -13.08 -2.82 23.06
CA LEU A 212 -13.31 -1.73 22.12
C LEU A 212 -14.14 -0.62 22.76
N THR A 213 -13.66 0.61 22.63
CA THR A 213 -14.37 1.83 22.99
C THR A 213 -14.28 2.80 21.82
N ARG A 214 -15.16 3.81 21.75
CA ARG A 214 -15.07 4.87 20.73
C ARG A 214 -13.69 5.50 20.61
N ARG A 215 -12.92 5.56 21.71
CA ARG A 215 -11.56 6.10 21.74
C ARG A 215 -10.49 5.11 21.29
N SER A 216 -10.70 3.81 21.48
CA SER A 216 -9.69 2.78 21.20
C SER A 216 -9.89 2.11 19.83
N MET A 217 -11.08 2.22 19.23
CA MET A 217 -11.44 1.59 17.96
C MET A 217 -10.35 1.71 16.87
N ARG A 218 -9.81 2.91 16.66
CA ARG A 218 -8.72 3.15 15.69
C ARG A 218 -7.46 2.39 16.07
N ALA A 219 -6.94 2.61 17.27
CA ALA A 219 -5.69 2.00 17.71
C ALA A 219 -5.78 0.48 17.75
N ASP A 220 -6.94 -0.07 18.13
CA ASP A 220 -7.15 -1.50 18.28
C ASP A 220 -7.25 -2.21 16.94
N PHE A 221 -7.80 -1.56 15.90
CA PHE A 221 -7.96 -2.17 14.57
C PHE A 221 -6.63 -2.70 14.00
N ARG A 222 -5.51 -2.03 14.27
CA ARG A 222 -4.16 -2.44 13.83
C ARG A 222 -3.87 -3.92 14.14
N ARG A 223 -4.31 -4.43 15.29
CA ARG A 223 -4.08 -5.82 15.72
C ARG A 223 -4.88 -6.83 14.89
N PHE A 224 -6.11 -6.48 14.51
CA PHE A 224 -6.94 -7.29 13.64
C PHE A 224 -6.36 -7.35 12.22
N ALA A 225 -5.93 -6.20 11.71
CA ALA A 225 -5.28 -6.09 10.40
C ALA A 225 -3.91 -6.78 10.33
N ALA A 226 -3.19 -6.90 11.45
CA ALA A 226 -1.90 -7.59 11.45
C ALA A 226 -2.02 -9.13 11.41
N LEU A 227 -3.12 -9.69 11.90
CA LEU A 227 -3.22 -11.15 12.09
C LEU A 227 -3.15 -11.93 10.76
N HIS A 228 -3.72 -11.41 9.67
CA HIS A 228 -3.63 -12.10 8.37
C HIS A 228 -2.21 -12.12 7.80
N PHE A 229 -1.29 -11.26 8.23
CA PHE A 229 0.12 -11.39 7.84
C PHE A 229 0.80 -12.58 8.54
N ALA A 230 0.33 -12.98 9.72
CA ALA A 230 0.90 -14.09 10.49
C ALA A 230 0.13 -15.41 10.34
N ARG A 231 -1.14 -15.36 9.94
CA ARG A 231 -2.03 -16.52 9.81
C ARG A 231 -2.65 -16.58 8.43
N HIS A 232 -2.88 -17.80 7.94
CA HIS A 232 -3.55 -18.03 6.66
C HIS A 232 -5.03 -17.67 6.79
N ALA A 233 -5.33 -16.43 6.42
CA ALA A 233 -6.66 -15.87 6.35
C ALA A 233 -6.73 -14.90 5.18
N HIS A 234 -7.95 -14.68 4.70
CA HIS A 234 -8.26 -13.64 3.73
C HIS A 234 -7.98 -12.25 4.34
N ALA A 235 -7.41 -11.32 3.58
CA ALA A 235 -7.11 -9.97 4.06
C ALA A 235 -8.34 -9.27 4.69
N ALA A 236 -9.52 -9.45 4.09
CA ALA A 236 -10.76 -8.88 4.63
C ALA A 236 -11.27 -9.52 5.95
N ALA A 237 -10.71 -10.66 6.39
CA ALA A 237 -11.10 -11.30 7.64
C ALA A 237 -10.83 -10.42 8.87
N ALA A 238 -9.89 -9.46 8.75
CA ALA A 238 -9.65 -8.44 9.77
C ALA A 238 -10.94 -7.70 10.17
N PHE A 239 -11.80 -7.38 9.20
CA PHE A 239 -13.07 -6.70 9.46
C PHE A 239 -14.07 -7.61 10.15
N ASP A 240 -14.09 -8.90 9.82
CA ASP A 240 -15.02 -9.85 10.42
C ASP A 240 -14.68 -10.07 11.91
N TRP A 241 -13.39 -10.21 12.24
CA TRP A 241 -12.94 -10.30 13.63
C TRP A 241 -13.20 -9.00 14.39
N TYR A 242 -12.95 -7.85 13.76
CA TYR A 242 -13.19 -6.55 14.36
C TYR A 242 -14.68 -6.30 14.65
N LEU A 243 -15.55 -6.67 13.71
CA LEU A 243 -17.00 -6.57 13.87
C LEU A 243 -17.54 -7.52 14.94
N GLN A 244 -16.97 -8.74 15.04
CA GLN A 244 -17.29 -9.66 16.14
C GLN A 244 -16.89 -9.07 17.50
N ALA A 245 -15.70 -8.47 17.60
CA ALA A 245 -15.28 -7.79 18.82
C ALA A 245 -16.21 -6.61 19.16
N ALA A 246 -16.59 -5.81 18.16
CA ALA A 246 -17.53 -4.71 18.32
C ALA A 246 -18.88 -5.20 18.86
N ARG A 247 -19.44 -6.29 18.31
CA ARG A 247 -20.71 -6.86 18.78
C ARG A 247 -20.68 -7.34 20.22
N ARG A 248 -19.53 -7.84 20.70
CA ARG A 248 -19.36 -8.28 22.10
C ARG A 248 -19.41 -7.12 23.10
N THR A 249 -19.22 -5.88 22.65
CA THR A 249 -19.38 -4.70 23.52
C THR A 249 -20.83 -4.44 23.91
N GLY A 250 -21.80 -4.89 23.10
CA GLY A 250 -23.22 -4.53 23.24
C GLY A 250 -23.55 -3.06 22.92
N ASP A 251 -22.59 -2.27 22.39
CA ASP A 251 -22.81 -0.87 21.98
C ASP A 251 -23.05 -0.78 20.47
N ASP A 252 -24.29 -0.52 20.08
CA ASP A 252 -24.71 -0.38 18.68
C ASP A 252 -23.93 0.70 17.91
N ALA A 253 -23.44 1.75 18.59
CA ALA A 253 -22.65 2.78 17.93
C ALA A 253 -21.24 2.29 17.57
N ILE A 254 -20.65 1.40 18.38
CA ILE A 254 -19.36 0.76 18.09
C ILE A 254 -19.54 -0.22 16.92
N VAL A 255 -20.63 -1.01 16.93
CA VAL A 255 -20.96 -1.93 15.83
C VAL A 255 -21.14 -1.17 14.52
N ALA A 256 -21.98 -0.13 14.50
CA ALA A 256 -22.24 0.67 13.31
C ALA A 256 -20.95 1.32 12.77
N LYS A 257 -20.07 1.78 13.66
CA LYS A 257 -18.78 2.38 13.27
C LYS A 257 -17.84 1.35 12.63
N ALA A 258 -17.80 0.13 13.15
CA ALA A 258 -17.03 -0.97 12.58
C ALA A 258 -17.55 -1.39 11.19
N GLU A 259 -18.87 -1.44 11.01
CA GLU A 259 -19.52 -1.73 9.71
C GLU A 259 -19.25 -0.62 8.69
N ALA A 260 -19.33 0.64 9.11
CA ALA A 260 -18.99 1.79 8.26
C ALA A 260 -17.52 1.74 7.82
N PHE A 261 -16.60 1.38 8.72
CA PHE A 261 -15.18 1.27 8.37
C PHE A 261 -14.91 0.15 7.35
N ARG A 262 -15.54 -1.01 7.52
CA ARG A 262 -15.50 -2.10 6.53
C ARG A 262 -16.01 -1.61 5.17
N THR A 263 -17.19 -0.96 5.16
CA THR A 263 -17.80 -0.45 3.93
C THR A 263 -16.85 0.47 3.19
N TYR A 264 -16.32 1.46 3.92
CA TYR A 264 -15.38 2.46 3.41
C TYR A 264 -14.09 1.84 2.84
N CYS A 265 -13.61 0.74 3.42
CA CYS A 265 -12.36 0.11 2.99
C CYS A 265 -12.52 -0.85 1.81
N VAL A 266 -13.56 -1.68 1.80
CA VAL A 266 -13.63 -2.83 0.88
C VAL A 266 -14.92 -2.96 0.06
N ASP A 267 -16.01 -2.28 0.43
CA ASP A 267 -17.29 -2.46 -0.26
C ASP A 267 -17.63 -1.28 -1.18
N LYS A 268 -17.65 -0.05 -0.65
CA LYS A 268 -18.06 1.14 -1.40
C LYS A 268 -17.47 2.41 -0.79
N ARG A 269 -17.01 3.32 -1.65
CA ARG A 269 -16.56 4.66 -1.29
C ARG A 269 -16.93 5.64 -2.41
N LEU A 270 -17.36 6.85 -2.05
CA LEU A 270 -17.59 7.94 -3.00
C LEU A 270 -16.33 8.79 -3.17
N ASP A 271 -16.20 9.45 -4.32
CA ASP A 271 -15.11 10.42 -4.53
C ASP A 271 -15.16 11.54 -3.49
N GLY A 272 -14.01 11.82 -2.87
CA GLY A 272 -13.87 12.77 -1.77
C GLY A 272 -14.48 12.35 -0.43
N GLU A 273 -15.03 11.14 -0.31
CA GLU A 273 -15.50 10.61 0.98
C GLU A 273 -14.33 10.43 1.95
N ALA A 274 -14.51 10.89 3.18
CA ALA A 274 -13.52 10.73 4.24
C ALA A 274 -14.15 9.96 5.41
N PHE A 275 -13.40 9.00 5.95
CA PHE A 275 -13.78 8.31 7.18
C PHE A 275 -13.20 9.04 8.39
N ALA A 276 -14.09 9.58 9.23
CA ALA A 276 -13.72 10.07 10.55
C ALA A 276 -13.71 8.90 11.53
N TRP A 277 -12.65 8.75 12.33
CA TRP A 277 -12.60 7.78 13.43
C TRP A 277 -13.42 8.24 14.64
#